data_AF-A0AAV6U1S7-F1
#
_entry.id   AF-A0AAV6U1S7-F1
#
_cell.length_a   1.000
_cell.length_b   1.000
_cell.length_c   1.000
_cell.angle_alpha   90.00
_cell.angle_beta   90.00
_cell.angle_gamma   90.00
#
_symmetry.space_group_name_H-M   'P 1'
#
loop_
_entity.id
_entity.type
_entity.pdbx_description
1 polymer ?
#
loop_
_entity_poly.entity_id
_entity_poly.type
_entity_poly.pdbx_seq_one_letter_code
_entity_poly.pdbx_strand_id
1 'polypeptide(L)'
;MKLRAVLPPMKSIDEHKQLPNNVASLQIIETRFLELIAQQMGFSYELMLPVDGQFGLRQPNGSWTGIIGMIQRDEADLSVAHLAITKQRLQAIDFSDSYWAQDQSFMTELPPLLPKTYFFTYPFTLAVWLAVLSVMAIVTFFLVPGGSFGTVLMTVMRGLCRQPLTIRSDKTIASRLMLGHWLLFANFVTLSYCAVLLSFLTVPLRNKGVETIDDLCRAVKKGSYKALVPKGSSILPHITNSDYKNWQELGKAILKNHWEYDTREGIDNYFQYGTALIGHKMRFRGFNISRRFISKDSFGTWNVGVALNRRFCCKKRLNLLLGRMGGAGLYQKIFEEEFFKASLGQQNSQSDSLNKQEASSASLSIDDLYGVFALLVEGYIVAGVALLLELVWNYVCHIRARHHV
;
A
#
# COMPACT_ATOMS: atom_id res chain seq x y z
N MET A 1 -32.37 14.16 -32.50
CA MET A 1 -31.44 13.10 -32.95
C MET A 1 -31.29 12.12 -31.81
N LYS A 2 -31.61 10.83 -32.02
CA LYS A 2 -31.42 9.78 -31.00
C LYS A 2 -30.07 9.10 -31.28
N LEU A 3 -29.13 9.17 -30.34
CA LEU A 3 -27.79 8.61 -30.47
C LEU A 3 -27.64 7.34 -29.61
N ARG A 4 -26.83 6.40 -30.06
CA ARG A 4 -26.50 5.20 -29.29
C ARG A 4 -25.19 5.43 -28.53
N ALA A 5 -25.26 5.42 -27.20
CA ALA A 5 -24.16 5.74 -26.32
C ALA A 5 -23.70 4.50 -25.53
N VAL A 6 -22.42 4.16 -25.59
CA VAL A 6 -21.88 2.99 -24.87
C VAL A 6 -21.25 3.42 -23.54
N LEU A 7 -21.60 2.72 -22.47
CA LEU A 7 -21.05 2.91 -21.12
C LEU A 7 -19.86 1.99 -20.84
N PRO A 8 -19.02 2.31 -19.83
CA PRO A 8 -17.88 1.47 -19.50
C PRO A 8 -18.34 0.07 -19.03
N PRO A 9 -17.59 -1.01 -19.35
CA PRO A 9 -17.93 -2.39 -18.97
C PRO A 9 -17.72 -2.60 -17.47
N MET A 10 -18.69 -2.22 -16.65
CA MET A 10 -18.69 -2.47 -15.22
C MET A 10 -19.94 -3.21 -14.83
N LYS A 11 -19.97 -3.71 -13.59
CA LYS A 11 -21.15 -4.36 -13.02
C LYS A 11 -22.33 -3.39 -13.12
N SER A 12 -23.24 -3.67 -14.06
CA SER A 12 -24.47 -2.89 -14.18
C SER A 12 -25.27 -3.07 -12.90
N ILE A 13 -25.69 -1.98 -12.30
CA ILE A 13 -26.79 -2.00 -11.35
C ILE A 13 -28.03 -1.90 -12.23
N ASP A 14 -28.87 -2.93 -12.22
CA ASP A 14 -30.06 -3.07 -13.07
C ASP A 14 -30.84 -1.74 -13.21
N GLU A 15 -31.31 -1.44 -14.42
CA GLU A 15 -32.13 -0.26 -14.75
C GLU A 15 -33.43 -0.14 -13.90
N HIS A 16 -33.77 -1.16 -13.11
CA HIS A 16 -35.00 -1.24 -12.30
C HIS A 16 -34.81 -1.44 -10.79
N LYS A 17 -33.59 -1.49 -10.26
CA LYS A 17 -33.37 -1.56 -8.80
C LYS A 17 -32.61 -0.33 -8.32
N GLN A 18 -33.28 0.48 -7.49
CA GLN A 18 -32.64 1.52 -6.69
C GLN A 18 -31.37 0.96 -6.02
N LEU A 19 -30.30 1.75 -6.11
CA LEU A 19 -28.95 1.40 -5.63
C LEU A 19 -28.98 0.92 -4.16
N PRO A 20 -28.07 0.01 -3.75
CA PRO A 20 -27.49 0.17 -2.42
C PRO A 20 -26.77 1.52 -2.40
N ASN A 21 -27.28 2.49 -1.64
CA ASN A 21 -26.87 3.91 -1.57
C ASN A 21 -25.37 4.20 -1.26
N ASN A 22 -24.49 3.20 -1.31
CA ASN A 22 -23.19 3.20 -0.63
C ASN A 22 -21.97 2.96 -1.53
N VAL A 23 -22.11 2.90 -2.87
CA VAL A 23 -20.96 2.66 -3.77
C VAL A 23 -20.95 3.62 -4.96
N ALA A 24 -19.92 4.47 -5.06
CA ALA A 24 -19.65 5.29 -6.24
C ALA A 24 -19.13 4.37 -7.34
N SER A 25 -19.84 4.31 -8.45
CA SER A 25 -19.39 3.60 -9.64
C SER A 25 -18.98 4.60 -10.72
N LEU A 26 -17.94 4.26 -11.49
CA LEU A 26 -17.54 5.08 -12.64
C LEU A 26 -18.70 5.19 -13.65
N GLN A 27 -19.53 4.16 -13.77
CA GLN A 27 -20.73 4.21 -14.62
C GLN A 27 -21.67 5.36 -14.24
N ILE A 28 -21.93 5.60 -12.95
CA ILE A 28 -22.80 6.71 -12.50
C ILE A 28 -22.21 8.06 -12.92
N ILE A 29 -20.89 8.24 -12.71
CA ILE A 29 -20.18 9.49 -13.04
C ILE A 29 -20.24 9.76 -14.54
N GLU A 30 -19.93 8.75 -15.36
CA GLU A 30 -19.94 8.88 -16.82
C GLU A 30 -21.37 9.08 -17.37
N THR A 31 -22.38 8.42 -16.81
CA THR A 31 -23.79 8.61 -17.19
C THR A 31 -24.25 10.04 -16.88
N ARG A 32 -23.97 10.55 -15.67
CA ARG A 32 -24.33 11.93 -15.29
C ARG A 32 -23.59 12.96 -16.14
N PHE A 33 -22.34 12.69 -16.52
CA PHE A 33 -21.62 13.57 -17.43
C PHE A 33 -22.21 13.54 -18.85
N LEU A 34 -22.58 12.36 -19.35
CA LEU A 34 -23.28 12.21 -20.63
C LEU A 34 -24.64 12.93 -20.64
N GLU A 35 -25.42 12.84 -19.57
CA GLU A 35 -26.69 13.57 -19.41
C GLU A 35 -26.52 15.07 -19.60
N LEU A 36 -25.49 15.67 -18.98
CA LEU A 36 -25.20 17.09 -19.11
C LEU A 36 -24.78 17.46 -20.53
N ILE A 37 -23.99 16.62 -21.19
CA ILE A 37 -23.61 16.82 -22.60
C ILE A 37 -24.86 16.75 -23.49
N ALA A 38 -25.73 15.76 -23.27
CA ALA A 38 -26.96 15.56 -24.03
C ALA A 38 -27.93 16.74 -23.91
N GLN A 39 -28.14 17.24 -22.68
CA GLN A 39 -28.97 18.41 -22.42
C GLN A 39 -28.47 19.67 -23.13
N GLN A 40 -27.16 19.93 -23.09
CA GLN A 40 -26.56 21.14 -23.69
C GLN A 40 -26.46 21.07 -25.23
N MET A 41 -26.35 19.85 -25.78
CA MET A 41 -26.31 19.65 -27.23
C MET A 41 -27.70 19.44 -27.85
N GLY A 42 -28.71 19.10 -27.05
CA GLY A 42 -30.09 18.88 -27.50
C GLY A 42 -30.30 17.55 -28.23
N PHE A 43 -29.63 16.47 -27.80
CA PHE A 43 -29.85 15.13 -28.34
C PHE A 43 -30.45 14.18 -27.30
N SER A 44 -31.18 13.17 -27.75
CA SER A 44 -31.60 12.04 -26.92
C SER A 44 -30.64 10.88 -27.16
N TYR A 45 -30.53 9.95 -26.21
CA TYR A 45 -29.63 8.81 -26.35
C TYR A 45 -30.24 7.51 -25.82
N GLU A 46 -29.67 6.40 -26.26
CA GLU A 46 -29.94 5.05 -25.79
C GLU A 46 -28.64 4.46 -25.25
N LEU A 47 -28.68 3.98 -24.00
CA LEU A 47 -27.52 3.41 -23.34
C LEU A 47 -27.32 1.97 -23.79
N MET A 48 -26.06 1.60 -24.04
CA MET A 48 -25.66 0.26 -24.41
C MET A 48 -24.45 -0.16 -23.61
N LEU A 49 -24.31 -1.47 -23.40
CA LEU A 49 -23.15 -2.09 -22.78
C LEU A 49 -22.40 -2.93 -23.81
N PRO A 50 -21.06 -2.99 -23.73
CA PRO A 50 -20.28 -3.85 -24.62
C PRO A 50 -20.54 -5.33 -24.28
N VAL A 51 -20.92 -6.09 -25.30
CA VAL A 51 -21.29 -7.52 -25.19
C VAL A 51 -20.16 -8.36 -24.58
N ASP A 52 -18.92 -8.06 -24.99
CA ASP A 52 -17.72 -8.77 -24.55
C ASP A 52 -17.12 -8.23 -23.23
N GLY A 53 -17.69 -7.17 -22.65
CA GLY A 53 -17.20 -6.55 -21.42
C GLY A 53 -15.83 -5.87 -21.55
N GLN A 54 -15.38 -5.51 -22.75
CA GLN A 54 -14.05 -4.94 -22.98
C GLN A 54 -14.09 -3.45 -23.34
N PHE A 55 -13.00 -2.73 -23.05
CA PHE A 55 -12.83 -1.35 -23.51
C PHE A 55 -12.51 -1.30 -25.01
N GLY A 56 -11.59 -2.14 -25.45
CA GLY A 56 -11.33 -2.41 -26.86
C GLY A 56 -9.85 -2.50 -27.19
N LEU A 57 -9.46 -3.67 -27.68
CA LEU A 57 -8.14 -4.02 -28.18
C LEU A 57 -8.21 -4.34 -29.66
N ARG A 58 -7.14 -3.99 -30.38
CA ARG A 58 -6.98 -4.33 -31.80
C ARG A 58 -6.66 -5.81 -31.93
N GLN A 59 -7.44 -6.51 -32.76
CA GLN A 59 -7.19 -7.90 -33.12
C GLN A 59 -6.26 -7.99 -34.35
N PRO A 60 -5.64 -9.16 -34.60
CA PRO A 60 -4.73 -9.35 -35.73
C PRO A 60 -5.37 -9.11 -37.10
N ASN A 61 -6.66 -9.40 -37.24
CA ASN A 61 -7.47 -9.16 -38.44
C ASN A 61 -7.82 -7.67 -38.67
N GLY A 62 -7.41 -6.77 -37.77
CA GLY A 62 -7.70 -5.34 -37.83
C GLY A 62 -9.03 -4.91 -37.22
N SER A 63 -9.91 -5.84 -36.80
CA SER A 63 -11.11 -5.49 -36.05
C SER A 63 -10.78 -5.17 -34.60
N TRP A 64 -11.68 -4.44 -33.94
CA TRP A 64 -11.55 -4.09 -32.53
C TRP A 64 -12.59 -4.80 -31.68
N THR A 65 -12.19 -5.17 -30.46
CA THR A 65 -13.11 -5.63 -29.40
C THR A 65 -13.74 -4.45 -28.67
N GLY A 66 -14.68 -4.72 -27.78
CA GLY A 66 -15.19 -3.77 -26.81
C GLY A 66 -15.89 -2.56 -27.40
N ILE A 67 -15.88 -1.48 -26.62
CA ILE A 67 -16.45 -0.18 -26.97
C ILE A 67 -15.88 0.34 -28.29
N ILE A 68 -14.56 0.25 -28.49
CA ILE A 68 -13.91 0.71 -29.73
C ILE A 68 -14.45 -0.07 -30.94
N GLY A 69 -14.64 -1.38 -30.80
CA GLY A 69 -15.23 -2.22 -31.84
C GLY A 69 -16.65 -1.85 -32.20
N MET A 70 -17.50 -1.60 -31.20
CA MET A 70 -18.89 -1.20 -31.42
C MET A 70 -18.99 0.12 -32.19
N ILE A 71 -18.16 1.11 -31.84
CA ILE A 71 -18.11 2.39 -32.55
C ILE A 71 -17.53 2.22 -33.96
N GLN A 72 -16.51 1.38 -34.12
CA GLN A 72 -15.91 1.10 -35.43
C GLN A 72 -16.90 0.45 -36.40
N ARG A 73 -17.79 -0.42 -35.91
CA ARG A 73 -18.80 -1.15 -36.71
C ARG A 73 -20.12 -0.40 -36.88
N ASP A 74 -20.17 0.88 -36.53
CA ASP A 74 -21.40 1.70 -36.56
C ASP A 74 -22.55 1.13 -35.68
N GLU A 75 -22.24 0.30 -34.68
CA GLU A 75 -23.20 -0.21 -33.68
C GLU A 75 -23.51 0.87 -32.62
N ALA A 76 -22.55 1.77 -32.38
CA ALA A 76 -22.65 2.90 -31.46
C ALA A 76 -22.20 4.21 -32.11
N ASP A 77 -22.77 5.32 -31.65
CA ASP A 77 -22.49 6.65 -32.20
C ASP A 77 -21.44 7.40 -31.35
N LEU A 78 -21.45 7.19 -30.03
CA LEU A 78 -20.48 7.75 -29.10
C LEU A 78 -20.29 6.88 -27.85
N SER A 79 -19.24 7.17 -27.07
CA SER A 79 -19.07 6.59 -25.74
C SER A 79 -18.37 7.56 -24.77
N VAL A 80 -18.97 7.67 -23.59
CA VAL A 80 -18.43 8.35 -22.41
C VAL A 80 -18.12 7.23 -21.42
N ALA A 81 -16.90 6.70 -21.51
CA ALA A 81 -16.49 5.48 -20.82
C ALA A 81 -15.05 5.53 -20.30
N HIS A 82 -14.59 6.74 -20.00
CA HIS A 82 -13.25 6.98 -19.47
C HIS A 82 -12.12 6.38 -20.34
N LEU A 83 -12.27 6.44 -21.67
CA LEU A 83 -11.34 5.84 -22.63
C LEU A 83 -10.11 6.72 -22.87
N ALA A 84 -8.93 6.14 -22.69
CA ALA A 84 -7.67 6.78 -23.05
C ALA A 84 -7.58 7.00 -24.57
N ILE A 85 -7.24 8.23 -24.96
CA ILE A 85 -6.93 8.61 -26.34
C ILE A 85 -5.55 8.04 -26.67
N THR A 86 -5.50 7.11 -27.64
CA THR A 86 -4.24 6.49 -28.09
C THR A 86 -4.11 6.56 -29.59
N LYS A 87 -2.88 6.58 -30.10
CA LYS A 87 -2.61 6.58 -31.56
C LYS A 87 -3.28 5.42 -32.28
N GLN A 88 -3.31 4.23 -31.65
CA GLN A 88 -3.95 3.05 -32.24
C GLN A 88 -5.48 3.21 -32.32
N ARG A 89 -6.12 3.73 -31.26
CA ARG A 89 -7.58 3.93 -31.26
C ARG A 89 -8.02 5.04 -32.21
N LEU A 90 -7.22 6.12 -32.35
CA LEU A 90 -7.45 7.19 -33.33
C LEU A 90 -7.42 6.71 -34.79
N GLN A 91 -6.76 5.58 -35.07
CA GLN A 91 -6.82 4.94 -36.40
C GLN A 91 -8.16 4.24 -36.64
N ALA A 92 -8.87 3.81 -35.61
CA ALA A 92 -10.14 3.10 -35.74
C ALA A 92 -11.33 4.07 -35.69
N ILE A 93 -11.35 4.93 -34.68
CA ILE A 93 -12.46 5.82 -34.36
C ILE A 93 -11.94 7.25 -34.14
N ASP A 94 -12.86 8.21 -34.00
CA ASP A 94 -12.49 9.58 -33.66
C ASP A 94 -12.66 9.83 -32.15
N PHE A 95 -12.01 10.88 -31.63
CA PHE A 95 -12.15 11.30 -30.23
C PHE A 95 -12.42 12.80 -30.15
N SER A 96 -13.14 13.20 -29.10
CA SER A 96 -13.22 14.59 -28.69
C SER A 96 -11.90 15.09 -28.12
N ASP A 97 -11.84 16.38 -27.81
CA ASP A 97 -10.79 16.91 -26.94
C ASP A 97 -10.86 16.25 -25.55
N SER A 98 -9.71 16.19 -24.88
CA SER A 98 -9.59 15.55 -23.57
C SER A 98 -10.41 16.31 -22.53
N TYR A 99 -11.33 15.62 -21.86
CA TYR A 99 -12.11 16.20 -20.75
C TYR A 99 -11.50 15.87 -19.38
N TRP A 100 -10.59 14.90 -19.31
CA TRP A 100 -9.94 14.49 -18.07
C TRP A 100 -8.53 13.93 -18.31
N ALA A 101 -7.65 14.02 -17.32
CA ALA A 101 -6.31 13.43 -17.35
C ALA A 101 -6.17 12.48 -16.16
N GLN A 102 -5.74 11.24 -16.41
CA GLN A 102 -5.80 10.17 -15.43
C GLN A 102 -4.50 9.40 -15.32
N ASP A 103 -4.00 9.32 -14.09
CA ASP A 103 -2.84 8.50 -13.75
C ASP A 103 -3.19 7.02 -13.66
N GLN A 104 -2.21 6.22 -14.10
CA GLN A 104 -2.31 4.79 -14.29
C GLN A 104 -1.31 4.15 -13.39
N SER A 105 -1.79 3.36 -12.46
CA SER A 105 -0.99 2.88 -11.34
C SER A 105 -1.44 1.47 -11.01
N PHE A 106 -1.00 0.95 -9.87
CA PHE A 106 -1.50 -0.30 -9.36
C PHE A 106 -1.92 -0.16 -7.90
N MET A 107 -2.74 -1.11 -7.48
CA MET A 107 -3.20 -1.25 -6.11
C MET A 107 -2.87 -2.66 -5.61
N THR A 108 -2.30 -2.74 -4.41
CA THR A 108 -2.02 -3.99 -3.70
C THR A 108 -2.70 -3.98 -2.34
N GLU A 109 -2.77 -5.14 -1.69
CA GLU A 109 -3.08 -5.20 -0.27
C GLU A 109 -1.96 -4.56 0.55
N LEU A 110 -2.34 -3.90 1.65
CA LEU A 110 -1.37 -3.43 2.61
C LEU A 110 -0.58 -4.63 3.17
N PRO A 111 0.75 -4.52 3.31
CA PRO A 111 1.54 -5.57 3.91
C PRO A 111 1.08 -5.85 5.36
N PRO A 112 1.26 -7.10 5.82
CA PRO A 112 0.89 -7.47 7.17
C PRO A 112 1.71 -6.68 8.19
N LEU A 113 1.14 -6.53 9.38
CA LEU A 113 1.84 -5.94 10.52
C LEU A 113 3.07 -6.78 10.87
N LEU A 114 4.12 -6.14 11.39
CA LEU A 114 5.27 -6.88 11.93
C LEU A 114 4.79 -7.75 13.10
N PRO A 115 5.40 -8.94 13.29
CA PRO A 115 5.13 -9.75 14.47
C PRO A 115 5.37 -8.96 15.75
N LYS A 116 4.41 -9.00 16.67
CA LYS A 116 4.52 -8.32 17.96
C LYS A 116 5.51 -9.00 18.90
N THR A 117 5.87 -10.26 18.66
CA THR A 117 6.77 -11.05 19.52
C THR A 117 8.13 -10.37 19.77
N TYR A 118 8.71 -9.72 18.76
CA TYR A 118 10.04 -9.11 18.86
C TYR A 118 9.99 -7.57 18.82
N PHE A 119 8.85 -6.97 19.18
CA PHE A 119 8.64 -5.52 19.02
C PHE A 119 9.69 -4.66 19.75
N PHE A 120 10.24 -5.16 20.86
CA PHE A 120 11.30 -4.51 21.64
C PHE A 120 12.65 -4.41 20.89
N THR A 121 12.85 -5.17 19.81
CA THR A 121 14.07 -5.07 19.00
C THR A 121 13.99 -4.00 17.91
N TYR A 122 12.76 -3.62 17.50
CA TYR A 122 12.51 -2.72 16.37
C TYR A 122 12.96 -1.26 16.56
N PRO A 123 13.02 -0.66 17.77
CA PRO A 123 13.41 0.74 17.94
C PRO A 123 14.78 1.10 17.37
N PHE A 124 15.71 0.14 17.32
CA PHE A 124 17.06 0.34 16.82
C PHE A 124 17.39 -0.67 15.72
N THR A 125 18.10 -0.20 14.69
CA THR A 125 18.66 -1.08 13.67
C THR A 125 19.80 -1.92 14.26
N LEU A 126 20.13 -3.03 13.61
CA LEU A 126 21.24 -3.90 14.05
C LEU A 126 22.56 -3.11 14.21
N ALA A 127 22.83 -2.15 13.33
CA ALA A 127 24.02 -1.31 13.41
C ALA A 127 24.05 -0.48 14.71
N VAL A 128 22.91 0.07 15.13
CA VAL A 128 22.80 0.84 16.39
C VAL A 128 22.95 -0.07 17.60
N TRP A 129 22.34 -1.26 17.59
CA TRP A 129 22.55 -2.25 18.65
C TRP A 129 24.03 -2.64 18.82
N LEU A 130 24.72 -2.91 17.71
CA LEU A 130 26.15 -3.21 17.72
C LEU A 130 26.98 -2.02 18.21
N ALA A 131 26.61 -0.79 17.85
CA ALA A 131 27.29 0.41 18.34
C ALA A 131 27.13 0.58 19.87
N VAL A 132 25.93 0.37 20.43
CA VAL A 132 25.70 0.42 21.88
C VAL A 132 26.53 -0.63 22.61
N LEU A 133 26.56 -1.87 22.10
CA LEU A 133 27.38 -2.96 22.65
C LEU A 133 28.88 -2.64 22.57
N SER A 134 29.32 -2.01 21.48
CA SER A 134 30.72 -1.60 21.29
C SER A 134 31.13 -0.53 22.29
N VAL A 135 30.31 0.52 22.46
CA VAL A 135 30.58 1.58 23.45
C VAL A 135 30.58 1.00 24.87
N MET A 136 29.65 0.10 25.17
CA MET A 136 29.61 -0.61 26.45
C MET A 136 30.89 -1.42 26.72
N ALA A 137 31.39 -2.15 25.72
CA ALA A 137 32.64 -2.92 25.83
C ALA A 137 33.85 -1.99 26.03
N ILE A 138 33.93 -0.90 25.26
CA ILE A 138 34.99 0.12 25.38
C ILE A 138 34.98 0.73 26.79
N VAL A 139 33.80 1.15 27.28
CA VAL A 139 33.68 1.75 28.61
C VAL A 139 34.04 0.76 29.71
N THR A 140 33.61 -0.49 29.56
CA THR A 140 33.98 -1.56 30.49
C THR A 140 35.49 -1.73 30.52
N PHE A 141 36.14 -1.90 29.37
CA PHE A 141 37.59 -2.11 29.24
C PHE A 141 38.41 -1.05 29.97
N PHE A 142 38.12 0.24 29.74
CA PHE A 142 38.84 1.33 30.38
C PHE A 142 38.56 1.47 31.89
N LEU A 143 37.44 0.93 32.39
CA LEU A 143 37.08 0.97 33.81
C LEU A 143 37.52 -0.29 34.58
N VAL A 144 37.93 -1.37 33.90
CA VAL A 144 38.47 -2.63 34.49
C VAL A 144 39.65 -2.39 35.44
N PRO A 145 40.63 -1.51 35.16
CA PRO A 145 41.76 -1.32 36.08
C PRO A 145 41.36 -0.93 37.51
N GLY A 146 40.12 -0.49 37.74
CA GLY A 146 39.56 -0.21 39.07
C GLY A 146 38.61 -1.27 39.64
N GLY A 147 38.60 -2.53 39.14
CA GLY A 147 37.77 -3.62 39.69
C GLY A 147 37.78 -4.92 38.86
N SER A 148 37.02 -5.94 39.29
CA SER A 148 36.82 -7.14 38.47
C SER A 148 35.98 -6.81 37.22
N PHE A 149 36.33 -7.41 36.07
CA PHE A 149 35.62 -7.22 34.79
C PHE A 149 34.11 -7.40 34.94
N GLY A 150 33.66 -8.45 35.63
CA GLY A 150 32.24 -8.74 35.85
C GLY A 150 31.53 -7.63 36.64
N THR A 151 32.15 -7.12 37.70
CA THR A 151 31.58 -6.03 38.52
C THR A 151 31.49 -4.73 37.74
N VAL A 152 32.51 -4.42 36.91
CA VAL A 152 32.53 -3.22 36.07
C VAL A 152 31.47 -3.32 34.98
N LEU A 153 31.39 -4.46 34.28
CA LEU A 153 30.37 -4.71 33.26
C LEU A 153 28.95 -4.56 33.85
N MET A 154 28.70 -5.13 35.02
CA MET A 154 27.41 -4.98 35.72
C MET A 154 27.12 -3.52 36.10
N THR A 155 28.14 -2.75 36.48
CA THR A 155 27.99 -1.32 36.79
C THR A 155 27.63 -0.50 35.56
N VAL A 156 28.28 -0.80 34.43
CA VAL A 156 28.00 -0.18 33.13
C VAL A 156 26.57 -0.51 32.68
N MET A 157 26.17 -1.79 32.76
CA MET A 157 24.81 -2.26 32.47
C MET A 157 23.74 -1.60 33.34
N ARG A 158 24.00 -1.39 34.65
CA ARG A 158 23.09 -0.66 35.55
C ARG A 158 22.79 0.75 35.04
N GLY A 159 23.78 1.44 34.45
CA GLY A 159 23.59 2.74 33.82
C GLY A 159 22.60 2.72 32.66
N LEU A 160 22.67 1.70 31.79
CA LEU A 160 21.68 1.50 30.71
C LEU A 160 20.29 1.17 31.25
N CYS A 161 20.20 0.41 32.34
CA CYS A 161 18.92 0.12 33.00
C CYS A 161 18.38 1.30 33.84
N ARG A 162 19.04 2.47 33.82
CA ARG A 162 18.72 3.65 34.65
C ARG A 162 18.67 3.33 36.16
N GLN A 163 19.44 2.34 36.58
CA GLN A 163 19.60 1.98 37.99
C GLN A 163 20.74 2.78 38.62
N PRO A 164 20.68 3.07 39.93
CA PRO A 164 21.75 3.80 40.60
C PRO A 164 23.08 3.04 40.56
N LEU A 165 24.16 3.75 40.23
CA LEU A 165 25.51 3.19 40.25
C LEU A 165 26.10 3.34 41.65
N THR A 166 26.39 2.22 42.29
CA THR A 166 27.17 2.20 43.54
C THR A 166 28.65 2.34 43.20
N ILE A 167 29.11 3.58 43.04
CA ILE A 167 30.51 3.88 42.73
C ILE A 167 31.32 3.81 44.03
N ARG A 168 32.30 2.89 44.10
CA ARG A 168 33.32 2.93 45.16
C ARG A 168 34.23 4.13 44.90
N SER A 169 34.35 5.02 45.88
CA SER A 169 34.83 6.42 45.79
C SER A 169 36.31 6.61 45.40
N ASP A 170 37.06 5.53 45.20
CA ASP A 170 38.53 5.56 45.13
C ASP A 170 39.09 5.83 43.72
N LYS A 171 38.25 6.22 42.75
CA LYS A 171 38.68 6.36 41.35
C LYS A 171 39.10 7.79 40.94
N THR A 172 40.12 7.87 40.09
CA THR A 172 40.74 9.08 39.52
C THR A 172 39.75 9.98 38.77
N ILE A 173 40.05 11.28 38.63
CA ILE A 173 39.21 12.27 37.93
C ILE A 173 38.86 11.81 36.50
N ALA A 174 39.81 11.23 35.76
CA ALA A 174 39.60 10.72 34.40
C ALA A 174 38.48 9.66 34.34
N SER A 175 38.46 8.72 35.30
CA SER A 175 37.41 7.70 35.38
C SER A 175 36.03 8.28 35.72
N ARG A 176 35.98 9.37 36.48
CA ARG A 176 34.73 10.07 36.84
C ARG A 176 34.16 10.81 35.64
N LEU A 177 35.01 11.48 34.85
CA LEU A 177 34.60 12.14 33.60
C LEU A 177 34.08 11.13 32.58
N MET A 178 34.79 10.01 32.43
CA MET A 178 34.40 8.94 31.54
C MET A 178 33.07 8.30 31.96
N LEU A 179 32.86 8.07 33.26
CA LEU A 179 31.60 7.59 33.79
C LEU A 179 30.47 8.62 33.60
N GLY A 180 30.74 9.91 33.81
CA GLY A 180 29.80 10.98 33.53
C GLY A 180 29.34 10.99 32.07
N HIS A 181 30.29 10.84 31.14
CA HIS A 181 29.98 10.72 29.72
C HIS A 181 29.15 9.46 29.42
N TRP A 182 29.50 8.32 30.02
CA TRP A 182 28.72 7.09 29.90
C TRP A 182 27.28 7.27 30.38
N LEU A 183 27.05 7.97 31.50
CA LEU A 183 25.71 8.21 32.03
C LEU A 183 24.89 9.12 31.11
N LEU A 184 25.50 10.15 30.52
CA LEU A 184 24.84 10.99 29.53
C LEU A 184 24.46 10.18 28.29
N PHE A 185 25.39 9.36 27.77
CA PHE A 185 25.14 8.48 26.64
C PHE A 185 24.02 7.47 26.94
N ALA A 186 24.09 6.77 28.07
CA ALA A 186 23.08 5.81 28.49
C ALA A 186 21.70 6.46 28.66
N ASN A 187 21.62 7.66 29.22
CA ASN A 187 20.36 8.40 29.32
C ASN A 187 19.80 8.76 27.94
N PHE A 188 20.64 9.27 27.03
CA PHE A 188 20.22 9.59 25.67
C PHE A 188 19.72 8.36 24.90
N VAL A 189 20.44 7.24 24.96
CA VAL A 189 20.06 5.98 24.30
C VAL A 189 18.75 5.45 24.87
N THR A 190 18.59 5.43 26.20
CA THR A 190 17.35 4.93 26.83
C THR A 190 16.15 5.80 26.51
N LEU A 191 16.29 7.13 26.53
CA LEU A 191 15.21 8.05 26.15
C LEU A 191 14.81 7.88 24.68
N SER A 192 15.80 7.77 23.79
CA SER A 192 15.56 7.55 22.36
C SER A 192 14.85 6.22 22.10
N TYR A 193 15.28 5.16 22.79
CA TYR A 193 14.65 3.85 22.73
C TYR A 193 13.19 3.92 23.18
N CYS A 194 12.92 4.52 24.34
CA CYS A 194 11.56 4.66 24.88
C CYS A 194 10.65 5.49 23.96
N ALA A 195 11.18 6.58 23.37
CA ALA A 195 10.41 7.43 22.47
C ALA A 195 10.01 6.71 21.17
N VAL A 196 10.96 6.00 20.54
CA VAL A 196 10.68 5.24 19.32
C VAL A 196 9.77 4.05 19.61
N LEU A 197 9.99 3.34 20.72
CA LEU A 197 9.12 2.24 21.15
C LEU A 197 7.69 2.72 21.37
N LEU A 198 7.50 3.87 22.04
CA LEU A 198 6.19 4.47 22.25
C LEU A 198 5.51 4.79 20.91
N SER A 199 6.24 5.33 19.93
CA SER A 199 5.70 5.59 18.58
C SER A 199 5.25 4.33 17.87
N PHE A 200 5.87 3.18 18.12
CA PHE A 200 5.48 1.90 17.51
C PHE A 200 4.29 1.24 18.22
N LEU A 201 4.12 1.50 19.51
CA LEU A 201 2.95 1.07 20.26
C LEU A 201 1.69 1.88 19.87
N THR A 202 1.87 3.15 19.46
CA THR A 202 0.74 3.96 18.97
C THR A 202 0.37 3.66 17.53
N VAL A 203 1.35 3.44 16.65
CA VAL A 203 1.11 3.07 15.24
C VAL A 203 1.89 1.79 14.90
N PRO A 204 1.21 0.66 14.67
CA PRO A 204 1.89 -0.60 14.46
C PRO A 204 2.63 -0.60 13.13
N LEU A 205 3.87 -1.09 13.17
CA LEU A 205 4.73 -1.21 11.99
C LEU A 205 4.19 -2.27 11.03
N ARG A 206 4.37 -2.02 9.72
CA ARG A 206 4.04 -2.95 8.65
C ARG A 206 5.30 -3.42 7.92
N ASN A 207 5.25 -4.62 7.38
CA ASN A 207 6.32 -5.13 6.54
C ASN A 207 6.47 -4.23 5.31
N LYS A 208 7.66 -4.19 4.71
CA LYS A 208 7.87 -3.43 3.48
C LYS A 208 7.05 -4.06 2.36
N GLY A 209 6.06 -3.32 1.85
CA GLY A 209 5.22 -3.73 0.73
C GLY A 209 5.83 -3.36 -0.62
N VAL A 210 5.07 -3.65 -1.68
CA VAL A 210 5.38 -3.21 -3.04
C VAL A 210 4.85 -1.78 -3.21
N GLU A 211 5.74 -0.79 -3.17
CA GLU A 211 5.34 0.62 -3.16
C GLU A 211 5.48 1.33 -4.52
N THR A 212 6.31 0.77 -5.40
CA THR A 212 6.69 1.32 -6.70
C THR A 212 6.52 0.29 -7.81
N ILE A 213 6.41 0.75 -9.05
CA ILE A 213 6.34 -0.09 -10.25
C ILE A 213 7.62 -0.92 -10.40
N ASP A 214 8.78 -0.38 -10.04
CA ASP A 214 10.03 -1.15 -10.08
C ASP A 214 10.07 -2.24 -8.99
N ASP A 215 9.52 -1.97 -7.79
CA ASP A 215 9.32 -3.01 -6.78
C ASP A 215 8.37 -4.09 -7.31
N LEU A 216 7.30 -3.70 -8.01
CA LEU A 216 6.34 -4.64 -8.60
C LEU A 216 7.00 -5.51 -9.67
N CYS A 217 7.77 -4.92 -10.58
CA CYS A 217 8.50 -5.65 -11.62
C CYS A 217 9.46 -6.68 -10.99
N ARG A 218 10.20 -6.29 -9.94
CA ARG A 218 11.06 -7.21 -9.19
C ARG A 218 10.27 -8.31 -8.49
N ALA A 219 9.14 -7.97 -7.88
CA ALA A 219 8.29 -8.92 -7.16
C ALA A 219 7.66 -9.96 -8.10
N VAL A 220 7.21 -9.54 -9.29
CA VAL A 220 6.68 -10.41 -10.34
C VAL A 220 7.78 -11.32 -10.90
N LYS A 221 8.99 -10.77 -11.13
CA LYS A 221 10.14 -11.56 -11.59
C LYS A 221 10.55 -12.64 -10.60
N LYS A 222 10.43 -12.36 -9.29
CA LYS A 222 10.64 -13.34 -8.21
C LYS A 222 9.50 -14.37 -8.09
N GLY A 223 8.36 -14.14 -8.75
CA GLY A 223 7.17 -15.00 -8.64
C GLY A 223 6.35 -14.76 -7.37
N SER A 224 6.64 -13.69 -6.63
CA SER A 224 5.95 -13.36 -5.37
C SER A 224 4.62 -12.62 -5.58
N TYR A 225 4.45 -11.97 -6.74
CA TYR A 225 3.25 -11.19 -7.06
C TYR A 225 2.69 -11.55 -8.43
N LYS A 226 1.35 -11.54 -8.54
CA LYS A 226 0.61 -11.57 -9.81
C LYS A 226 0.18 -10.15 -10.17
N ALA A 227 0.37 -9.73 -11.41
CA ALA A 227 -0.03 -8.41 -11.89
C ALA A 227 -1.24 -8.54 -12.82
N LEU A 228 -2.44 -8.18 -12.35
CA LEU A 228 -3.68 -8.31 -13.11
C LEU A 228 -4.03 -6.99 -13.81
N VAL A 229 -4.43 -7.06 -15.09
CA VAL A 229 -4.83 -5.90 -15.91
C VAL A 229 -6.28 -6.06 -16.41
N PRO A 230 -7.07 -4.99 -16.55
CA PRO A 230 -8.40 -5.07 -17.14
C PRO A 230 -8.37 -5.60 -18.59
N LYS A 231 -9.24 -6.56 -18.90
CA LYS A 231 -9.43 -7.04 -20.29
C LYS A 231 -9.78 -5.90 -21.23
N GLY A 232 -9.20 -5.91 -22.43
CA GLY A 232 -9.47 -4.87 -23.43
C GLY A 232 -8.82 -3.51 -23.16
N SER A 233 -7.98 -3.38 -22.13
CA SER A 233 -7.35 -2.10 -21.76
C SER A 233 -6.16 -1.76 -22.65
N SER A 234 -5.94 -0.46 -22.86
CA SER A 234 -4.74 0.07 -23.53
C SER A 234 -3.47 0.00 -22.67
N ILE A 235 -3.60 -0.33 -21.38
CA ILE A 235 -2.47 -0.47 -20.44
C ILE A 235 -1.49 -1.55 -20.91
N LEU A 236 -2.00 -2.74 -21.24
CA LEU A 236 -1.15 -3.90 -21.54
C LEU A 236 -0.31 -3.68 -22.81
N PRO A 237 -0.88 -3.19 -23.94
CA PRO A 237 -0.08 -2.78 -25.09
C PRO A 237 0.94 -1.69 -24.79
N HIS A 238 0.63 -0.75 -23.88
CA HIS A 238 1.56 0.31 -23.51
C HIS A 238 2.75 -0.20 -22.70
N ILE A 239 2.51 -1.02 -21.68
CA ILE A 239 3.55 -1.65 -20.86
C ILE A 239 4.44 -2.55 -21.72
N THR A 240 3.84 -3.31 -22.65
CA THR A 240 4.56 -4.26 -23.52
C THR A 240 5.46 -3.57 -24.55
N ASN A 241 5.01 -2.42 -25.10
CA ASN A 241 5.76 -1.66 -26.12
C ASN A 241 6.55 -0.49 -25.53
N SER A 242 6.70 -0.41 -24.21
CA SER A 242 7.45 0.64 -23.54
C SER A 242 8.96 0.51 -23.79
N ASP A 243 9.69 1.62 -23.76
CA ASP A 243 11.17 1.61 -23.83
C ASP A 243 11.83 1.05 -22.56
N TYR A 244 11.09 0.99 -21.44
CA TYR A 244 11.60 0.47 -20.17
C TYR A 244 11.62 -1.06 -20.19
N LYS A 245 12.82 -1.64 -20.12
CA LYS A 245 13.03 -3.10 -20.11
C LYS A 245 12.23 -3.82 -19.01
N ASN A 246 12.17 -3.25 -17.80
CA ASN A 246 11.38 -3.79 -16.69
C ASN A 246 9.89 -3.89 -17.03
N TRP A 247 9.35 -2.89 -17.72
CA TRP A 247 7.94 -2.85 -18.11
C TRP A 247 7.67 -3.85 -19.23
N GLN A 248 8.55 -3.98 -20.21
CA GLN A 248 8.43 -5.01 -21.24
C GLN A 248 8.43 -6.43 -20.65
N GLU A 249 9.33 -6.70 -19.69
CA GLU A 249 9.37 -7.98 -18.97
C GLU A 249 8.05 -8.22 -18.21
N LEU A 250 7.51 -7.21 -17.53
CA LEU A 250 6.22 -7.27 -16.85
C LEU A 250 5.08 -7.54 -17.84
N GLY A 251 4.99 -6.81 -18.95
CA GLY A 251 3.96 -7.00 -19.99
C GLY A 251 4.00 -8.39 -20.60
N LYS A 252 5.20 -8.90 -20.90
CA LYS A 252 5.39 -10.29 -21.39
C LYS A 252 4.95 -11.33 -20.35
N ALA A 253 5.23 -11.11 -19.06
CA ALA A 253 4.78 -11.99 -18.00
C ALA A 253 3.25 -12.01 -17.87
N ILE A 254 2.60 -10.85 -17.97
CA ILE A 254 1.13 -10.72 -17.95
C ILE A 254 0.51 -11.48 -19.13
N LEU A 255 1.04 -11.27 -20.34
CA LEU A 255 0.58 -11.95 -21.55
C LEU A 255 0.75 -13.48 -21.46
N LYS A 256 1.92 -13.94 -21.00
CA LYS A 256 2.23 -15.37 -20.89
C LYS A 256 1.31 -16.10 -19.90
N ASN A 257 0.98 -15.44 -18.79
CA ASN A 257 0.21 -16.05 -17.70
C ASN A 257 -1.29 -15.73 -17.77
N HIS A 258 -1.76 -15.03 -18.80
CA HIS A 258 -3.14 -14.58 -18.96
C HIS A 258 -3.70 -13.85 -17.73
N TRP A 259 -2.90 -12.93 -17.18
CA TRP A 259 -3.26 -12.15 -15.98
C TRP A 259 -4.17 -10.98 -16.33
N GLU A 260 -5.34 -11.30 -16.85
CA GLU A 260 -6.38 -10.34 -17.20
C GLU A 260 -7.66 -10.62 -16.41
N TYR A 261 -8.33 -9.56 -15.95
CA TYR A 261 -9.57 -9.69 -15.18
C TYR A 261 -10.74 -8.98 -15.86
N ASP A 262 -11.96 -9.51 -15.63
CA ASP A 262 -13.18 -8.88 -16.12
C ASP A 262 -13.60 -7.75 -15.18
N THR A 263 -13.79 -6.57 -15.73
CA THR A 263 -14.17 -5.39 -14.96
C THR A 263 -15.61 -5.42 -14.46
N ARG A 264 -16.45 -6.31 -14.98
CA ARG A 264 -17.84 -6.53 -14.56
C ARG A 264 -17.98 -7.30 -13.25
N GLU A 265 -17.01 -8.14 -12.90
CA GLU A 265 -17.09 -8.96 -11.69
C GLU A 265 -16.77 -8.19 -10.40
N GLY A 266 -16.29 -6.94 -10.52
CA GLY A 266 -15.87 -6.12 -9.39
C GLY A 266 -14.42 -6.39 -8.98
N ILE A 267 -13.76 -5.37 -8.43
CA ILE A 267 -12.33 -5.41 -8.12
C ILE A 267 -12.04 -6.34 -6.93
N ASP A 268 -12.98 -6.40 -6.00
CA ASP A 268 -12.80 -7.06 -4.70
C ASP A 268 -12.63 -8.58 -4.83
N ASN A 269 -13.22 -9.20 -5.86
CA ASN A 269 -13.07 -10.63 -6.13
C ASN A 269 -11.63 -11.02 -6.50
N TYR A 270 -10.88 -10.09 -7.08
CA TYR A 270 -9.50 -10.31 -7.54
C TYR A 270 -8.46 -9.80 -6.53
N PHE A 271 -8.92 -9.19 -5.43
CA PHE A 271 -8.04 -8.55 -4.46
C PHE A 271 -7.60 -9.57 -3.40
N GLN A 272 -6.41 -10.12 -3.56
CA GLN A 272 -5.78 -11.08 -2.65
C GLN A 272 -4.34 -10.67 -2.35
N TYR A 273 -3.81 -11.09 -1.20
CA TYR A 273 -2.40 -10.90 -0.86
C TYR A 273 -1.50 -11.50 -1.94
N GLY A 274 -0.46 -10.77 -2.35
CA GLY A 274 0.40 -11.16 -3.47
C GLY A 274 -0.22 -10.90 -4.85
N THR A 275 -1.28 -10.10 -4.94
CA THR A 275 -1.85 -9.65 -6.22
C THR A 275 -1.79 -8.13 -6.32
N ALA A 276 -1.35 -7.63 -7.47
CA ALA A 276 -1.33 -6.22 -7.83
C ALA A 276 -2.34 -5.98 -8.96
N LEU A 277 -3.32 -5.11 -8.72
CA LEU A 277 -4.33 -4.73 -9.70
C LEU A 277 -3.88 -3.46 -10.39
N ILE A 278 -3.60 -3.53 -11.69
CA ILE A 278 -3.15 -2.39 -12.49
C ILE A 278 -4.37 -1.68 -13.08
N GLY A 279 -4.41 -0.35 -13.04
CA GLY A 279 -5.53 0.42 -13.56
C GLY A 279 -5.49 1.91 -13.22
N HIS A 280 -6.62 2.56 -13.45
CA HIS A 280 -6.79 3.98 -13.22
C HIS A 280 -6.79 4.27 -11.71
N LYS A 281 -5.94 5.20 -11.24
CA LYS A 281 -5.87 5.60 -9.82
C LYS A 281 -7.22 6.00 -9.23
N MET A 282 -8.05 6.65 -10.05
CA MET A 282 -9.42 7.05 -9.71
C MET A 282 -10.30 5.86 -9.32
N ARG A 283 -10.16 4.74 -10.01
CA ARG A 283 -10.90 3.50 -9.74
C ARG A 283 -10.55 2.92 -8.38
N PHE A 284 -9.36 3.19 -7.85
CA PHE A 284 -8.93 2.66 -6.55
C PHE A 284 -9.41 3.49 -5.35
N ARG A 285 -9.81 4.76 -5.56
CA ARG A 285 -10.18 5.68 -4.47
C ARG A 285 -11.57 5.45 -3.87
N GLY A 286 -12.43 4.65 -4.52
CA GLY A 286 -13.85 4.48 -4.13
C GLY A 286 -14.12 3.29 -3.20
N PHE A 287 -13.08 2.59 -2.76
CA PHE A 287 -13.18 1.36 -1.99
C PHE A 287 -12.56 1.52 -0.60
N ASN A 288 -12.99 0.70 0.36
CA ASN A 288 -12.47 0.67 1.74
C ASN A 288 -10.93 0.77 1.78
N ILE A 289 -10.43 1.98 2.06
CA ILE A 289 -9.01 2.36 1.93
C ILE A 289 -8.15 1.69 3.01
N SER A 290 -8.77 1.25 4.11
CA SER A 290 -8.09 0.73 5.30
C SER A 290 -7.19 -0.50 5.06
N ARG A 291 -7.41 -1.24 3.97
CA ARG A 291 -6.64 -2.46 3.63
C ARG A 291 -5.85 -2.37 2.32
N ARG A 292 -5.89 -1.23 1.62
CA ARG A 292 -5.35 -1.12 0.26
C ARG A 292 -4.23 -0.10 0.20
N PHE A 293 -3.21 -0.43 -0.58
CA PHE A 293 -2.11 0.46 -0.90
C PHE A 293 -2.14 0.77 -2.39
N ILE A 294 -2.11 2.05 -2.75
CA ILE A 294 -2.00 2.51 -4.14
C ILE A 294 -0.56 2.95 -4.35
N SER A 295 0.04 2.55 -5.48
CA SER A 295 1.43 2.88 -5.78
C SER A 295 1.72 4.38 -5.69
N LYS A 296 2.93 4.71 -5.26
CA LYS A 296 3.43 6.10 -5.20
C LYS A 296 3.69 6.65 -6.60
N ASP A 297 4.03 5.78 -7.54
CA ASP A 297 4.30 6.09 -8.94
C ASP A 297 3.15 5.67 -9.88
N SER A 298 3.27 6.09 -11.13
CA SER A 298 2.33 5.78 -12.20
C SER A 298 3.09 5.35 -13.45
N PHE A 299 2.47 4.46 -14.23
CA PHE A 299 2.92 4.07 -15.57
C PHE A 299 2.82 5.25 -16.57
N GLY A 300 2.14 6.32 -16.16
CA GLY A 300 1.94 7.54 -16.92
C GLY A 300 0.55 8.12 -16.69
N THR A 301 0.31 9.26 -17.34
CA THR A 301 -0.97 9.94 -17.36
C THR A 301 -1.59 9.80 -18.75
N TRP A 302 -2.81 9.25 -18.82
CA TRP A 302 -3.59 9.21 -20.06
C TRP A 302 -4.64 10.31 -20.08
N ASN A 303 -4.72 10.95 -21.24
CA ASN A 303 -5.79 11.86 -21.58
C ASN A 303 -7.02 11.06 -22.00
N VAL A 304 -8.17 11.47 -21.48
CA VAL A 304 -9.44 10.78 -21.62
C VAL A 304 -10.38 11.65 -22.43
N GLY A 305 -10.95 11.08 -23.48
CA GLY A 305 -11.86 11.78 -24.39
C GLY A 305 -13.12 10.98 -24.64
N VAL A 306 -14.15 11.67 -25.13
CA VAL A 306 -15.36 11.02 -25.63
C VAL A 306 -14.99 10.31 -26.92
N ALA A 307 -15.23 9.01 -26.97
CA ALA A 307 -15.03 8.22 -28.18
C ALA A 307 -16.20 8.47 -29.13
N LEU A 308 -15.91 8.75 -30.40
CA LEU A 308 -16.87 9.19 -31.39
C LEU A 308 -16.79 8.32 -32.64
N ASN A 309 -17.95 8.05 -33.22
CA ASN A 309 -18.02 7.57 -34.58
C ASN A 309 -17.44 8.64 -35.54
N ARG A 310 -16.69 8.21 -36.57
CA ARG A 310 -16.11 9.12 -37.57
C ARG A 310 -17.16 9.99 -38.29
N ARG A 311 -18.41 9.52 -38.37
CA ARG A 311 -19.53 10.25 -38.99
C ARG A 311 -20.24 11.23 -38.05
N PHE A 312 -19.74 11.41 -36.83
CA PHE A 312 -20.36 12.28 -35.83
C PHE A 312 -20.38 13.75 -36.28
N CYS A 313 -21.57 14.27 -36.59
CA CYS A 313 -21.75 15.55 -37.26
C CYS A 313 -21.35 16.78 -36.41
N CYS A 314 -21.33 16.67 -35.07
CA CYS A 314 -21.24 17.82 -34.17
C CYS A 314 -19.93 17.91 -33.36
N LYS A 315 -18.83 17.29 -33.82
CA LYS A 315 -17.57 17.21 -33.06
C LYS A 315 -17.06 18.58 -32.58
N LYS A 316 -17.04 19.60 -33.45
CA LYS A 316 -16.57 20.96 -33.11
C LYS A 316 -17.39 21.58 -31.96
N ARG A 317 -18.71 21.41 -32.00
CA ARG A 317 -19.62 21.91 -30.96
C ARG A 317 -19.43 21.15 -29.65
N LEU A 318 -19.24 19.82 -29.71
CA LEU A 318 -18.92 19.00 -28.54
C LEU A 318 -17.61 19.44 -27.89
N ASN A 319 -16.54 19.62 -28.67
CA ASN A 319 -15.25 20.07 -28.15
C ASN A 319 -15.33 21.43 -27.45
N LEU A 320 -16.05 22.40 -28.04
CA LEU A 320 -16.28 23.70 -27.42
C LEU A 320 -17.06 23.59 -26.10
N LEU A 321 -18.05 22.68 -26.04
CA LEU A 321 -18.79 22.40 -24.81
C LEU A 321 -17.91 21.76 -23.74
N LEU A 322 -17.13 20.73 -24.10
CA LEU A 322 -16.21 20.05 -23.18
C LEU A 322 -15.15 21.01 -22.64
N GLY A 323 -14.62 21.92 -23.46
CA GLY A 323 -13.70 22.97 -23.01
C GLY A 323 -14.33 23.90 -21.97
N ARG A 324 -15.60 24.30 -22.17
CA ARG A 324 -16.35 25.11 -21.18
C ARG A 324 -16.64 24.33 -19.89
N MET A 325 -17.05 23.07 -20.00
CA MET A 325 -17.29 22.20 -18.85
C MET A 325 -16.01 21.93 -18.05
N GLY A 326 -14.89 21.71 -18.75
CA GLY A 326 -13.57 21.55 -18.15
C GLY A 326 -13.11 22.84 -17.45
N GLY A 327 -13.26 24.00 -18.10
CA GLY A 327 -12.94 25.30 -17.50
C GLY A 327 -13.80 25.65 -16.28
N ALA A 328 -15.04 25.17 -16.22
CA ALA A 328 -15.93 25.31 -15.06
C ALA A 328 -15.69 24.24 -13.98
N GLY A 329 -14.79 23.27 -14.21
CA GLY A 329 -14.54 22.16 -13.28
C GLY A 329 -15.72 21.21 -13.10
N LEU A 330 -16.64 21.13 -14.06
CA LEU A 330 -17.91 20.42 -13.90
C LEU A 330 -17.71 18.91 -13.72
N TYR A 331 -16.80 18.32 -14.49
CA TYR A 331 -16.46 16.89 -14.35
C TYR A 331 -15.83 16.60 -12.98
N GLN A 332 -14.91 17.46 -12.52
CA GLN A 332 -14.30 17.33 -11.19
C GLN A 332 -15.34 17.41 -10.08
N LYS A 333 -16.29 18.35 -10.20
CA LYS A 333 -17.39 18.48 -9.25
C LYS A 333 -18.27 17.22 -9.19
N ILE A 334 -18.68 16.69 -10.35
CA ILE A 334 -19.48 15.44 -10.40
C ILE A 334 -18.70 14.30 -9.75
N PHE A 335 -17.43 14.18 -10.10
CA PHE A 335 -16.55 13.17 -9.56
C PHE A 335 -16.47 13.25 -8.02
N GLU A 336 -16.14 14.42 -7.47
CA GLU A 336 -16.04 14.62 -6.02
C GLU A 336 -17.37 14.39 -5.30
N GLU A 337 -18.48 14.84 -5.87
CA GLU A 337 -19.81 14.69 -5.29
C GLU A 337 -20.23 13.21 -5.19
N GLU A 338 -20.05 12.42 -6.27
CA GLU A 338 -20.40 11.00 -6.26
C GLU A 338 -19.50 10.20 -5.30
N PHE A 339 -18.20 10.51 -5.26
CA PHE A 339 -17.29 9.90 -4.30
C PHE A 339 -17.64 10.26 -2.85
N PHE A 340 -17.99 11.52 -2.61
CA PHE A 340 -18.43 11.98 -1.30
C PHE A 340 -19.71 11.26 -0.85
N LYS A 341 -20.73 11.17 -1.70
CA LYS A 341 -21.96 10.40 -1.42
C LYS A 341 -21.67 8.94 -1.07
N ALA A 342 -20.78 8.29 -1.83
CA ALA A 342 -20.40 6.92 -1.53
C ALA A 342 -19.67 6.78 -0.20
N SER A 343 -18.81 7.74 0.16
CA SER A 343 -18.14 7.74 1.47
C SER A 343 -19.13 7.87 2.64
N LEU A 344 -20.21 8.64 2.47
CA LEU A 344 -21.28 8.75 3.48
C LEU A 344 -22.03 7.43 3.67
N GLY A 345 -22.38 6.74 2.57
CA GLY A 345 -23.03 5.45 2.64
C GLY A 345 -22.18 4.37 3.31
N GLN A 346 -20.85 4.45 3.13
CA GLN A 346 -19.90 3.58 3.81
C GLN A 346 -19.84 3.88 5.33
N GLN A 347 -19.84 5.15 5.73
CA GLN A 347 -19.89 5.56 7.14
C GLN A 347 -21.13 5.01 7.87
N ASN A 348 -22.31 5.01 7.23
CA ASN A 348 -23.55 4.47 7.84
C ASN A 348 -23.55 2.94 7.98
N SER A 349 -22.79 2.23 7.15
CA SER A 349 -22.62 0.77 7.28
C SER A 349 -21.51 0.41 8.26
N GLN A 350 -20.57 1.33 8.45
CA GLN A 350 -19.40 1.16 9.29
C GLN A 350 -19.59 1.76 10.68
N SER A 351 -20.61 2.59 10.94
CA SER A 351 -20.97 3.11 12.27
C SER A 351 -21.31 2.01 13.29
N ASP A 352 -21.81 0.86 12.82
CA ASP A 352 -22.01 -0.34 13.67
C ASP A 352 -20.67 -1.04 14.04
N SER A 353 -19.59 -0.72 13.32
CA SER A 353 -18.23 -1.26 13.57
C SER A 353 -17.22 -0.23 14.09
N LEU A 354 -17.41 1.07 13.81
CA LEU A 354 -16.55 2.19 14.20
C LEU A 354 -16.81 2.65 15.64
N ASN A 355 -18.03 2.46 16.16
CA ASN A 355 -18.27 2.57 17.61
C ASN A 355 -17.45 1.54 18.42
N LYS A 356 -16.82 0.55 17.77
CA LYS A 356 -15.90 -0.40 18.40
C LYS A 356 -14.41 -0.04 18.23
N GLN A 357 -14.07 0.91 17.36
CA GLN A 357 -12.67 1.19 16.97
C GLN A 357 -12.20 2.62 17.21
N GLU A 358 -13.08 3.62 17.18
CA GLU A 358 -12.70 5.02 17.48
C GLU A 358 -12.89 5.40 18.97
N ALA A 359 -13.59 4.58 19.74
CA ALA A 359 -13.73 4.72 21.20
C ALA A 359 -12.78 3.83 22.02
N SER A 360 -11.89 3.07 21.37
CA SER A 360 -10.79 2.41 22.08
C SER A 360 -9.53 3.24 21.90
N SER A 361 -9.26 4.14 22.84
CA SER A 361 -7.90 4.24 23.38
C SER A 361 -7.40 2.81 23.55
N ALA A 362 -6.59 2.32 22.61
CA ALA A 362 -6.22 0.93 22.54
C ALA A 362 -5.46 0.58 23.82
N SER A 363 -6.13 -0.03 24.79
CA SER A 363 -5.49 -0.50 26.00
C SER A 363 -4.53 -1.60 25.59
N LEU A 364 -3.26 -1.46 25.98
CA LEU A 364 -2.23 -2.44 25.67
C LEU A 364 -2.68 -3.82 26.19
N SER A 365 -2.75 -4.82 25.31
CA SER A 365 -3.10 -6.19 25.69
C SER A 365 -1.85 -6.94 26.17
N ILE A 366 -2.04 -8.00 26.95
CA ILE A 366 -0.98 -8.95 27.27
C ILE A 366 -0.39 -9.56 25.99
N ASP A 367 -1.21 -9.75 24.95
CA ASP A 367 -0.76 -10.26 23.65
C ASP A 367 0.28 -9.33 22.98
N ASP A 368 0.24 -8.03 23.29
CA ASP A 368 1.18 -7.06 22.75
C ASP A 368 2.53 -7.10 23.48
N LEU A 369 2.55 -7.57 24.73
CA LEU A 369 3.74 -7.60 25.60
C LEU A 369 4.31 -9.00 25.82
N TYR A 370 3.65 -10.06 25.35
CA TYR A 370 4.04 -11.45 25.58
C TYR A 370 5.52 -11.72 25.29
N GLY A 371 6.06 -11.14 24.22
CA GLY A 371 7.47 -11.32 23.85
C GLY A 371 8.46 -10.86 24.93
N VAL A 372 8.16 -9.78 25.65
CA VAL A 372 9.02 -9.28 26.74
C VAL A 372 8.92 -10.20 27.96
N PHE A 373 7.73 -10.71 28.28
CA PHE A 373 7.55 -11.67 29.36
C PHE A 373 8.22 -13.01 29.06
N ALA A 374 8.14 -13.48 27.82
CA ALA A 374 8.84 -14.69 27.36
C ALA A 374 10.36 -14.55 27.52
N LEU A 375 10.93 -13.41 27.12
CA LEU A 375 12.35 -13.11 27.28
C LEU A 375 12.78 -13.10 28.77
N LEU A 376 11.93 -12.56 29.65
CA LEU A 376 12.18 -12.56 31.09
C LEU A 376 12.23 -13.99 31.67
N VAL A 377 11.27 -14.84 31.27
CA VAL A 377 11.23 -16.25 31.70
C VAL A 377 12.46 -17.01 31.19
N GLU A 378 12.83 -16.82 29.93
CA GLU A 378 14.04 -17.40 29.36
C GLU A 378 15.29 -16.97 30.14
N GLY A 379 15.39 -15.68 30.50
CA GLY A 379 16.46 -15.16 31.33
C GLY A 379 16.56 -15.83 32.72
N TYR A 380 15.42 -16.06 33.39
CA TYR A 380 15.40 -16.76 34.67
C TYR A 380 15.78 -18.24 34.55
N ILE A 381 15.37 -18.91 33.46
CA ILE A 381 15.77 -20.29 33.20
C ILE A 381 17.29 -20.37 33.00
N VAL A 382 17.87 -19.49 32.19
CA VAL A 382 19.32 -19.45 31.96
C VAL A 382 20.07 -19.16 33.27
N ALA A 383 19.60 -18.22 34.07
CA ALA A 383 20.19 -17.90 35.37
C ALA A 383 20.10 -19.10 36.34
N GLY A 384 18.96 -19.79 36.38
CA GLY A 384 18.77 -20.99 37.19
C GLY A 384 19.69 -22.14 36.78
N VAL A 385 19.85 -22.38 35.47
CA VAL A 385 20.78 -23.37 34.94
C VAL A 385 22.22 -23.02 35.31
N ALA A 386 22.64 -21.76 35.17
CA ALA A 386 23.98 -21.33 35.56
C ALA A 386 24.25 -21.56 37.06
N LEU A 387 23.27 -21.24 37.92
CA LEU A 387 23.37 -21.49 39.36
C LEU A 387 23.45 -22.98 39.68
N LEU A 388 22.67 -23.83 39.03
CA LEU A 388 22.74 -25.28 39.20
C LEU A 388 24.11 -25.84 38.78
N LEU A 389 24.64 -25.36 37.66
CA LEU A 389 25.98 -25.74 37.19
C LEU A 389 27.07 -25.32 38.19
N GLU A 390 26.98 -24.13 38.77
CA GLU A 390 27.92 -23.66 39.80
C GLU A 390 27.84 -24.51 41.08
N LEU A 391 26.64 -24.86 41.53
CA LEU A 391 26.45 -25.72 42.70
C LEU A 391 26.99 -27.13 42.47
N VAL A 392 26.71 -27.72 41.30
CA VAL A 392 27.24 -29.05 40.94
C VAL A 392 28.76 -29.01 40.84
N TRP A 393 29.31 -27.97 40.22
CA TRP A 393 30.76 -27.79 40.13
C TRP A 393 31.42 -27.68 41.51
N ASN A 394 30.87 -26.87 42.41
CA ASN A 394 31.37 -26.71 43.77
C ASN A 394 31.25 -28.00 44.57
N TYR A 395 30.14 -28.73 44.43
CA TYR A 395 29.93 -30.02 45.09
C TYR A 395 30.94 -31.09 44.62
N VAL A 396 31.15 -31.20 43.30
CA VAL A 396 32.13 -32.13 42.72
C VAL A 396 33.56 -31.77 43.15
N CYS A 397 33.92 -30.49 43.13
CA CYS A 397 35.23 -30.04 43.62
C CYS A 397 35.41 -30.33 45.11
N HIS A 398 34.38 -30.15 45.92
CA HIS A 398 34.43 -30.43 47.37
C HIS A 398 34.58 -31.94 47.67
N ILE A 399 33.93 -32.83 46.90
CA ILE A 399 34.14 -34.28 47.03
C ILE A 399 35.56 -34.67 46.63
N ARG A 400 36.06 -34.11 45.52
CA ARG A 400 37.43 -34.38 45.04
C ARG A 400 38.50 -33.92 46.02
N ALA A 401 38.25 -32.82 46.75
CA ALA A 401 39.13 -32.34 47.81
C ALA A 401 39.14 -33.24 49.05
N ARG A 402 38.04 -33.93 49.37
CA ARG A 402 37.98 -34.89 50.50
C ARG A 402 38.65 -36.23 50.23
N HIS A 403 38.79 -36.64 48.97
CA HIS A 403 39.45 -37.91 48.60
C HIS A 403 40.98 -37.80 48.44
N HIS A 404 41.56 -36.61 48.59
CA HIS A 404 43.00 -36.35 48.51
C HIS A 404 43.66 -36.02 49.86
N VAL A 405 42.94 -36.22 50.97
CA VAL A 405 43.46 -36.27 52.36
C VAL A 405 43.36 -37.70 52.83
#